data_AF-A0A7V9IIH3-F1
#
_entry.id   AF-A0A7V9IIH3-F1
#
_cell.length_a   1.000
_cell.length_b   1.000
_cell.length_c   1.000
_cell.angle_alpha   90.00
_cell.angle_beta   90.00
_cell.angle_gamma   90.00
#
_symmetry.space_group_name_H-M   'P 1'
#
loop_
_entity.id
_entity.type
_entity.pdbx_description
1 polymer ?
#
loop_
_entity_poly.entity_id
_entity_poly.type
_entity_poly.pdbx_seq_one_letter_code
_entity_poly.pdbx_strand_id
1 'polypeptide(L)'
;MFEGAGVAAVGGALSGLAGSAFSLAVPAAVIGAVHGGIAGSRRLYPWRRWQGVTAFVLDHTWALVTSTASLLSHAVAALSKDTSFLPNLSERQSRHVYVGGFRMRSGFVVTLGNTVSGLADSGERRSTLVTDHEDVHVWQARWFGPLYPVLYVAWMVSGAAVGLAVALAGGRRPVIKVVETYAYYANPFEWWAYSRQGSWPPSGAVAGVWRRPAVRSFSARRGTPPQR
;
A
#
# COMPACT_ATOMS: atom_id res chain seq x y z
N MET A 1 -19.85 -5.11 -16.97
CA MET A 1 -20.42 -3.75 -17.07
C MET A 1 -21.27 -3.40 -15.85
N PHE A 2 -22.25 -4.23 -15.44
CA PHE A 2 -23.11 -3.95 -14.27
C PHE A 2 -22.37 -3.72 -12.96
N GLU A 3 -21.31 -4.49 -12.67
CA GLU A 3 -20.52 -4.29 -11.45
C GLU A 3 -19.83 -2.92 -11.41
N GLY A 4 -19.31 -2.44 -12.54
CA GLY A 4 -18.69 -1.11 -12.62
C GLY A 4 -19.64 0.02 -12.23
N ALA A 5 -20.85 0.03 -12.82
CA ALA A 5 -21.86 1.04 -12.52
C ALA A 5 -22.37 0.94 -11.07
N GLY A 6 -22.61 -0.27 -10.57
CA GLY A 6 -23.06 -0.47 -9.19
C GLY A 6 -22.03 -0.02 -8.16
N VAL A 7 -20.76 -0.39 -8.35
CA VAL A 7 -19.66 -0.01 -7.46
C VAL A 7 -19.39 1.50 -7.54
N ALA A 8 -19.48 2.11 -8.72
CA ALA A 8 -19.40 3.56 -8.86
C ALA A 8 -20.52 4.28 -8.09
N ALA A 9 -21.78 3.86 -8.26
CA ALA A 9 -22.91 4.48 -7.60
C ALA A 9 -22.82 4.39 -6.07
N VAL A 10 -22.57 3.17 -5.55
CA VAL A 10 -22.46 2.96 -4.10
C VAL A 10 -21.20 3.63 -3.55
N GLY A 11 -20.08 3.56 -4.27
CA GLY A 11 -18.83 4.21 -3.88
C GLY A 11 -18.96 5.73 -3.78
N GLY A 12 -19.65 6.34 -4.75
CA GLY A 12 -19.98 7.76 -4.74
C GLY A 12 -20.91 8.14 -3.59
N ALA A 13 -21.95 7.35 -3.33
CA ALA A 13 -22.85 7.60 -2.20
C ALA A 13 -22.13 7.52 -0.84
N LEU A 14 -21.33 6.47 -0.60
CA LEU A 14 -20.54 6.31 0.63
C LEU A 14 -19.54 7.47 0.81
N SER A 15 -18.84 7.85 -0.25
CA SER A 15 -17.84 8.92 -0.19
C SER A 15 -18.51 10.28 0.01
N GLY A 16 -19.65 10.53 -0.63
CA GLY A 16 -20.41 11.75 -0.44
C GLY A 16 -20.95 11.89 0.98
N LEU A 17 -21.46 10.80 1.56
CA LEU A 17 -21.90 10.77 2.96
C LEU A 17 -20.72 11.02 3.90
N ALA A 18 -19.59 10.34 3.72
CA ALA A 18 -18.39 10.56 4.55
C ALA A 18 -17.85 12.00 4.42
N GLY A 19 -17.80 12.53 3.19
CA GLY A 19 -17.32 13.89 2.91
C GLY A 19 -18.25 14.99 3.42
N SER A 20 -19.54 14.70 3.62
CA SER A 20 -20.51 15.67 4.14
C SER A 20 -20.15 16.19 5.53
N ALA A 21 -19.49 15.38 6.36
CA ALA A 21 -19.00 15.77 7.68
C ALA A 21 -17.97 16.92 7.63
N PHE A 22 -17.39 17.19 6.47
CA PHE A 22 -16.38 18.23 6.23
C PHE A 22 -16.81 19.22 5.14
N SER A 23 -18.08 19.28 4.77
CA SER A 23 -18.60 20.11 3.67
C SER A 23 -17.99 19.80 2.29
N LEU A 24 -17.55 18.55 2.10
CA LEU A 24 -16.92 18.05 0.86
C LEU A 24 -17.77 16.97 0.16
N ALA A 25 -19.08 16.93 0.41
CA ALA A 25 -19.95 15.87 -0.08
C ALA A 25 -19.85 15.66 -1.61
N VAL A 26 -19.96 16.73 -2.40
CA VAL A 26 -19.90 16.65 -3.87
C VAL A 26 -18.54 16.18 -4.38
N PRO A 27 -17.40 16.83 -4.05
CA PRO A 27 -16.11 16.35 -4.54
C PRO A 27 -15.78 14.94 -4.04
N ALA A 28 -16.13 14.58 -2.80
CA ALA A 28 -15.95 13.23 -2.28
C ALA A 28 -16.78 12.20 -3.05
N ALA A 29 -18.04 12.51 -3.37
CA ALA A 29 -18.90 11.63 -4.16
C ALA A 29 -18.35 11.39 -5.58
N VAL A 30 -17.82 12.44 -6.23
CA VAL A 30 -17.18 12.31 -7.56
C VAL A 30 -15.96 11.41 -7.49
N ILE A 31 -15.06 11.65 -6.53
CA ILE A 31 -13.86 10.82 -6.33
C ILE A 31 -14.26 9.36 -6.07
N GLY A 32 -15.21 9.14 -5.16
CA GLY A 32 -15.72 7.81 -4.82
C GLY A 32 -16.35 7.10 -6.01
N ALA A 33 -17.11 7.81 -6.84
CA ALA A 33 -17.73 7.24 -8.03
C ALA A 33 -16.70 6.85 -9.09
N VAL A 34 -15.68 7.70 -9.32
CA VAL A 34 -14.60 7.42 -10.28
C VAL A 34 -13.76 6.24 -9.80
N HIS A 35 -13.31 6.26 -8.54
CA HIS A 35 -12.53 5.17 -7.96
C HIS A 35 -13.32 3.85 -7.94
N GLY A 36 -14.58 3.90 -7.50
CA GLY A 36 -15.49 2.76 -7.51
C GLY A 36 -15.76 2.22 -8.92
N GLY A 37 -15.92 3.09 -9.91
CA GLY A 37 -16.10 2.71 -11.31
C GLY A 37 -14.90 1.97 -11.87
N ILE A 38 -13.68 2.48 -11.62
CA ILE A 38 -12.44 1.80 -12.01
C ILE A 38 -12.34 0.44 -11.31
N ALA A 39 -12.49 0.40 -9.98
CA ALA A 39 -12.42 -0.82 -9.20
C ALA A 39 -13.46 -1.88 -9.62
N GLY A 40 -14.71 -1.46 -9.85
CA GLY A 40 -15.79 -2.33 -10.29
C GLY A 40 -15.59 -2.83 -11.73
N SER A 41 -15.09 -1.99 -12.63
CA SER A 41 -14.74 -2.41 -14.00
C SER A 41 -13.66 -3.49 -14.03
N ARG A 42 -12.77 -3.48 -13.03
CA ARG A 42 -11.68 -4.44 -12.82
C ARG A 42 -12.03 -5.56 -11.83
N ARG A 43 -13.28 -5.63 -11.36
CA ARG A 43 -13.77 -6.68 -10.43
C ARG A 43 -12.88 -6.82 -9.19
N LEU A 44 -12.49 -5.69 -8.60
CA LEU A 44 -11.44 -5.64 -7.58
C LEU A 44 -11.80 -6.39 -6.29
N TYR A 45 -13.01 -6.20 -5.78
CA TYR A 45 -13.37 -6.64 -4.43
C TYR A 45 -13.89 -8.08 -4.42
N PRO A 46 -13.42 -8.97 -3.54
CA PRO A 46 -14.00 -10.30 -3.33
C PRO A 46 -15.30 -10.21 -2.52
N TRP A 47 -16.41 -9.83 -3.16
CA TRP A 47 -17.71 -9.60 -2.49
C TRP A 47 -18.24 -10.76 -1.63
N ARG A 48 -17.85 -12.00 -1.96
CA ARG A 48 -18.21 -13.20 -1.20
C ARG A 48 -17.45 -13.35 0.13
N ARG A 49 -16.51 -12.45 0.41
CA ARG A 49 -15.67 -12.46 1.61
C ARG A 49 -15.82 -11.14 2.33
N TRP A 50 -15.91 -11.19 3.66
CA TRP A 50 -16.05 -9.99 4.49
C TRP A 50 -14.90 -8.99 4.28
N GLN A 51 -13.70 -9.47 3.97
CA GLN A 51 -12.55 -8.63 3.65
C GLN A 51 -12.80 -7.75 2.42
N GLY A 52 -13.53 -8.25 1.42
CA GLY A 52 -13.85 -7.49 0.22
C GLY A 52 -14.82 -6.35 0.49
N VAL A 53 -15.87 -6.62 1.27
CA VAL A 53 -16.83 -5.60 1.72
C VAL A 53 -16.16 -4.55 2.59
N THR A 54 -15.31 -4.99 3.53
CA THR A 54 -14.57 -4.10 4.43
C THR A 54 -13.62 -3.20 3.65
N ALA A 55 -12.85 -3.78 2.71
CA ALA A 55 -11.95 -3.02 1.84
C ALA A 55 -12.73 -1.96 1.03
N PHE A 56 -13.87 -2.33 0.45
CA PHE A 56 -14.70 -1.40 -0.31
C PHE A 56 -15.21 -0.24 0.55
N VAL A 57 -15.77 -0.53 1.73
CA VAL A 57 -16.30 0.50 2.63
C VAL A 57 -15.18 1.45 3.06
N LEU A 58 -14.03 0.92 3.48
CA LEU A 58 -12.89 1.75 3.90
C LEU A 58 -12.38 2.61 2.74
N ASP A 59 -12.20 2.02 1.55
CA ASP A 59 -11.69 2.75 0.37
C ASP A 59 -12.58 3.94 -0.02
N HIS A 60 -13.89 3.89 0.28
CA HIS A 60 -14.88 4.92 -0.05
C HIS A 60 -15.39 5.71 1.16
N THR A 61 -14.74 5.60 2.32
CA THR A 61 -15.08 6.39 3.51
C THR A 61 -13.80 6.86 4.19
N TRP A 62 -13.30 6.09 5.15
CA TRP A 62 -12.14 6.42 5.97
C TRP A 62 -10.86 6.58 5.15
N ALA A 63 -10.58 5.65 4.24
CA ALA A 63 -9.36 5.64 3.44
C ALA A 63 -9.49 6.44 2.13
N LEU A 64 -10.56 7.23 1.95
CA LEU A 64 -10.84 7.96 0.71
C LEU A 64 -9.68 8.85 0.27
N VAL A 65 -8.98 9.50 1.21
CA VAL A 65 -7.80 10.32 0.91
C VAL A 65 -6.70 9.48 0.24
N THR A 66 -6.39 8.32 0.81
CA THR A 66 -5.38 7.41 0.22
C THR A 66 -5.88 6.73 -1.06
N SER A 67 -7.18 6.43 -1.17
CA SER A 67 -7.80 5.94 -2.41
C SER A 67 -7.74 6.98 -3.53
N THR A 68 -7.86 8.27 -3.20
CA THR A 68 -7.69 9.37 -4.16
C THR A 68 -6.27 9.35 -4.74
N ALA A 69 -5.25 9.10 -3.92
CA ALA A 69 -3.88 8.97 -4.42
C ALA A 69 -3.72 7.80 -5.42
N SER A 70 -4.54 6.75 -5.30
CA SER A 70 -4.54 5.64 -6.25
C SER A 70 -5.04 6.05 -7.65
N LEU A 71 -5.88 7.09 -7.76
CA LEU A 71 -6.29 7.68 -9.03
C LEU A 71 -5.12 8.28 -9.80
N LEU A 72 -4.08 8.78 -9.10
CA LEU A 72 -2.85 9.24 -9.76
C LEU A 72 -2.13 8.07 -10.43
N SER A 73 -2.03 6.92 -9.76
CA SER A 73 -1.46 5.71 -10.38
C SER A 73 -2.27 5.25 -11.58
N HIS A 74 -3.61 5.33 -11.52
CA HIS A 74 -4.47 5.01 -12.66
C HIS A 74 -4.27 5.98 -13.83
N ALA A 75 -4.15 7.28 -13.56
CA ALA A 75 -3.89 8.29 -14.58
C ALA A 75 -2.52 8.06 -15.25
N VAL A 76 -1.47 7.84 -14.46
CA VAL A 76 -0.13 7.53 -15.00
C VAL A 76 -0.17 6.24 -15.83
N ALA A 77 -0.85 5.20 -15.35
CA ALA A 77 -0.99 3.95 -16.08
C ALA A 77 -1.75 4.12 -17.41
N ALA A 78 -2.78 4.97 -17.45
CA ALA A 78 -3.54 5.26 -18.66
C ALA A 78 -2.75 6.08 -19.70
N LEU A 79 -1.82 6.94 -19.24
CA LEU A 79 -1.00 7.80 -20.09
C LEU A 79 0.31 7.13 -20.53
N SER A 80 0.73 6.06 -19.86
CA SER A 80 2.01 5.38 -20.10
C SER A 80 1.85 4.24 -21.09
N LYS A 81 2.73 4.17 -22.09
CA LYS A 81 2.71 3.10 -23.11
C LYS A 81 3.21 1.75 -22.60
N ASP A 82 4.10 1.76 -21.62
CA ASP A 82 4.76 0.56 -21.10
C ASP A 82 4.15 0.07 -19.77
N THR A 83 2.84 0.31 -19.58
CA THR A 83 2.14 -0.08 -18.35
C THR A 83 1.08 -1.13 -18.61
N SER A 84 1.11 -2.19 -17.80
CA SER A 84 0.18 -3.32 -17.92
C SER A 84 -0.46 -3.63 -16.58
N PHE A 85 -1.79 -3.68 -16.54
CA PHE A 85 -2.53 -4.17 -15.39
C PHE A 85 -2.34 -5.69 -15.25
N LEU A 86 -2.21 -6.19 -14.02
CA LEU A 86 -2.07 -7.62 -13.72
C LEU A 86 -3.34 -8.18 -13.07
N PRO A 87 -4.25 -8.81 -13.86
CA PRO A 87 -5.50 -9.35 -13.33
C PRO A 87 -5.30 -10.42 -12.25
N ASN A 88 -4.30 -11.30 -12.40
CA ASN A 88 -4.03 -12.40 -11.47
C ASN A 88 -3.65 -11.92 -10.05
N LEU A 89 -3.12 -10.70 -9.92
CA LEU A 89 -2.77 -10.11 -8.62
C LEU A 89 -3.79 -9.07 -8.14
N SER A 90 -4.82 -8.77 -8.93
CA SER A 90 -5.74 -7.66 -8.67
C SER A 90 -7.20 -8.09 -8.56
N GLU A 91 -7.70 -8.91 -9.50
CA GLU A 91 -9.11 -9.30 -9.53
C GLU A 91 -9.47 -10.09 -8.28
N ARG A 92 -10.51 -9.64 -7.57
CA ARG A 92 -10.95 -10.22 -6.29
C ARG A 92 -9.85 -10.26 -5.21
N GLN A 93 -8.85 -9.38 -5.30
CA GLN A 93 -7.77 -9.23 -4.32
C GLN A 93 -7.81 -7.91 -3.56
N SER A 94 -8.82 -7.05 -3.80
CA SER A 94 -8.93 -5.73 -3.17
C SER A 94 -7.70 -4.84 -3.39
N ARG A 95 -6.99 -4.96 -4.51
CA ARG A 95 -5.86 -4.08 -4.87
C ARG A 95 -5.66 -4.05 -6.38
N HIS A 96 -5.22 -2.92 -6.92
CA HIS A 96 -4.80 -2.83 -8.31
C HIS A 96 -3.30 -3.04 -8.41
N VAL A 97 -2.84 -3.75 -9.43
CA VAL A 97 -1.42 -4.05 -9.62
C VAL A 97 -1.02 -3.76 -11.06
N TYR A 98 0.03 -2.96 -11.22
CA TYR A 98 0.57 -2.57 -12.53
C TYR A 98 2.06 -2.93 -12.65
N VAL A 99 2.42 -3.55 -13.77
CA VAL A 99 3.79 -3.57 -14.30
C VAL A 99 4.04 -2.25 -15.00
N GLY A 100 5.19 -1.63 -14.75
CA GLY A 100 5.45 -0.25 -15.18
C GLY A 100 4.59 0.77 -14.41
N GLY A 101 4.40 1.94 -15.00
CA GLY A 101 3.60 3.02 -14.41
C GLY A 101 4.40 3.90 -13.44
N PHE A 102 3.73 4.37 -12.40
CA PHE A 102 4.30 5.33 -11.46
C PHE A 102 5.44 4.69 -10.64
N ARG A 103 6.64 5.29 -10.73
CA ARG A 103 7.83 4.89 -9.99
C ARG A 103 8.47 6.13 -9.36
N MET A 104 8.65 6.13 -8.04
CA MET A 104 9.39 7.20 -7.37
C MET A 104 10.91 7.04 -7.53
N ARG A 105 11.38 5.79 -7.58
CA ARG A 105 12.79 5.42 -7.78
C ARG A 105 12.87 4.17 -8.67
N SER A 106 13.88 4.11 -9.53
CA SER A 106 14.12 2.91 -10.35
C SER A 106 14.30 1.67 -9.46
N GLY A 107 13.61 0.58 -9.79
CA GLY A 107 13.66 -0.69 -9.06
C GLY A 107 12.73 -0.82 -7.85
N PHE A 108 12.03 0.26 -7.45
CA PHE A 108 11.09 0.25 -6.34
C PHE A 108 9.64 0.12 -6.81
N VAL A 109 8.86 -0.60 -6.02
CA VAL A 109 7.41 -0.68 -6.14
C VAL A 109 6.82 0.38 -5.21
N VAL A 110 5.76 1.05 -5.65
CA VAL A 110 5.07 2.07 -4.85
C VAL A 110 3.62 1.67 -4.65
N THR A 111 3.18 1.73 -3.41
CA THR A 111 1.77 1.55 -3.03
C THR A 111 1.13 2.91 -2.73
N LEU A 112 0.13 3.30 -3.52
CA LEU A 112 -0.71 4.48 -3.30
C LEU A 112 -2.15 4.04 -3.03
N GLY A 113 -2.56 4.10 -1.77
CA GLY A 113 -3.86 3.60 -1.33
C GLY A 113 -3.98 2.11 -1.62
N ASN A 114 -4.91 1.75 -2.52
CA ASN A 114 -5.14 0.37 -2.93
C ASN A 114 -4.48 0.00 -4.28
N THR A 115 -3.57 0.82 -4.79
CA THR A 115 -2.86 0.56 -6.06
C THR A 115 -1.37 0.37 -5.83
N VAL A 116 -0.86 -0.74 -6.35
CA VAL A 116 0.56 -1.09 -6.41
C VAL A 116 1.06 -0.85 -7.83
N SER A 117 2.06 0.01 -7.99
CA SER A 117 2.60 0.41 -9.29
C SER A 117 4.12 0.31 -9.33
N GLY A 118 4.66 0.23 -10.54
CA GLY A 118 6.11 0.25 -10.75
C GLY A 118 6.77 -1.12 -10.80
N LEU A 119 6.03 -2.24 -10.81
CA LEU A 119 6.63 -3.57 -10.92
C LEU A 119 7.51 -3.67 -12.18
N ALA A 120 8.63 -4.37 -12.05
CA ALA A 120 9.55 -4.61 -13.17
C ALA A 120 9.01 -5.72 -14.09
N ASP A 121 8.42 -6.75 -13.50
CA ASP A 121 7.90 -7.94 -14.17
C ASP A 121 6.77 -8.58 -13.32
N SER A 122 6.16 -9.64 -13.83
CA SER A 122 5.11 -10.43 -13.17
C SER A 122 5.60 -11.77 -12.60
N GLY A 123 6.92 -11.95 -12.44
CA GLY A 123 7.51 -13.19 -11.95
C GLY A 123 7.14 -13.52 -10.49
N GLU A 124 7.45 -14.75 -10.06
CA GLU A 124 7.05 -15.26 -8.74
C GLU A 124 7.58 -14.41 -7.58
N ARG A 125 8.84 -13.98 -7.66
CA ARG A 125 9.46 -13.10 -6.66
C ARG A 125 8.71 -11.77 -6.54
N ARG A 126 8.28 -11.20 -7.66
CA ARG A 126 7.51 -9.94 -7.70
C ARG A 126 6.08 -10.15 -7.21
N SER A 127 5.46 -11.27 -7.56
CA SER A 127 4.16 -11.66 -7.03
C SER A 127 4.20 -11.79 -5.50
N THR A 128 5.24 -12.43 -4.94
CA THR A 128 5.43 -12.56 -3.49
C THR A 128 5.65 -11.20 -2.81
N LEU A 129 6.43 -10.31 -3.43
CA LEU A 129 6.57 -8.93 -2.96
C LEU A 129 5.19 -8.25 -2.89
N VAL A 130 4.37 -8.36 -3.94
CA VAL A 130 3.03 -7.77 -3.95
C VAL A 130 2.14 -8.38 -2.86
N THR A 131 2.07 -9.70 -2.75
CA THR A 131 1.11 -10.36 -1.85
C THR A 131 1.52 -10.29 -0.38
N ASP A 132 2.82 -10.30 -0.10
CA ASP A 132 3.31 -10.47 1.26
C ASP A 132 3.90 -9.18 1.85
N HIS A 133 4.22 -8.18 1.01
CA HIS A 133 4.72 -6.85 1.41
C HIS A 133 3.77 -5.72 1.02
N GLU A 134 3.50 -5.52 -0.28
CA GLU A 134 2.70 -4.37 -0.73
C GLU A 134 1.23 -4.44 -0.28
N ASP A 135 0.66 -5.65 -0.20
CA ASP A 135 -0.70 -5.84 0.34
C ASP A 135 -0.78 -5.37 1.81
N VAL A 136 0.33 -5.46 2.56
CA VAL A 136 0.39 -4.92 3.93
C VAL A 136 0.27 -3.39 3.90
N HIS A 137 0.95 -2.71 2.98
CA HIS A 137 0.82 -1.26 2.82
C HIS A 137 -0.58 -0.84 2.36
N VAL A 138 -1.22 -1.62 1.48
CA VAL A 138 -2.62 -1.40 1.10
C VAL A 138 -3.54 -1.48 2.32
N TRP A 139 -3.36 -2.49 3.18
CA TRP A 139 -4.13 -2.60 4.42
C TRP A 139 -3.76 -1.54 5.46
N GLN A 140 -2.50 -1.12 5.56
CA GLN A 140 -2.11 0.00 6.40
C GLN A 140 -2.80 1.30 5.96
N ALA A 141 -2.82 1.60 4.66
CA ALA A 141 -3.57 2.74 4.12
C ALA A 141 -5.06 2.66 4.50
N ARG A 142 -5.67 1.47 4.45
CA ARG A 142 -7.06 1.26 4.87
C ARG A 142 -7.30 1.44 6.36
N TRP A 143 -6.45 0.88 7.21
CA TRP A 143 -6.63 0.92 8.66
C TRP A 143 -6.35 2.30 9.24
N PHE A 144 -5.28 2.94 8.78
CA PHE A 144 -4.87 4.25 9.28
C PHE A 144 -5.48 5.41 8.49
N GLY A 145 -6.06 5.15 7.31
CA GLY A 145 -6.78 6.14 6.51
C GLY A 145 -5.91 7.37 6.22
N PRO A 146 -6.41 8.60 6.47
CA PRO A 146 -5.65 9.82 6.21
C PRO A 146 -4.42 9.97 7.13
N LEU A 147 -4.39 9.28 8.26
CA LEU A 147 -3.25 9.32 9.19
C LEU A 147 -2.04 8.54 8.67
N TYR A 148 -2.24 7.58 7.76
CA TYR A 148 -1.15 6.75 7.24
C TYR A 148 0.02 7.56 6.68
N PRO A 149 -0.16 8.44 5.66
CA PRO A 149 0.96 9.22 5.12
C PRO A 149 1.55 10.18 6.15
N VAL A 150 0.73 10.75 7.05
CA VAL A 150 1.20 11.66 8.09
C VAL A 150 2.13 10.95 9.07
N LEU A 151 1.71 9.80 9.59
CA LEU A 151 2.50 8.99 10.53
C LEU A 151 3.77 8.45 9.86
N TYR A 152 3.65 8.01 8.60
CA TYR A 152 4.80 7.51 7.84
C TYR A 152 5.85 8.60 7.64
N VAL A 153 5.45 9.79 7.19
CA VAL A 153 6.37 10.93 6.97
C VAL A 153 6.91 11.47 8.29
N ALA A 154 6.09 11.59 9.33
CA ALA A 154 6.53 12.00 10.65
C ALA A 154 7.66 11.09 11.16
N TRP A 155 7.50 9.77 11.01
CA TRP A 155 8.56 8.82 11.33
C TRP A 155 9.80 9.02 10.47
N MET A 156 9.65 9.16 9.14
CA MET A 156 10.78 9.38 8.24
C MET A 156 11.62 10.58 8.68
N VAL A 157 10.98 11.69 9.06
CA VAL A 157 11.66 12.91 9.53
C VAL A 157 12.36 12.66 10.87
N SER A 158 11.65 12.12 11.87
CA SER A 158 12.25 11.87 13.18
C SER A 158 13.36 10.81 13.13
N GLY A 159 13.16 9.75 12.36
CA GLY A 159 14.11 8.68 12.14
C GLY A 159 15.34 9.16 11.39
N ALA A 160 15.20 10.11 10.45
CA ALA A 160 16.36 10.73 9.79
C ALA A 160 17.20 11.55 10.79
N ALA A 161 16.55 12.32 11.67
CA ALA A 161 17.24 13.07 12.71
C ALA A 161 17.99 12.15 13.70
N VAL A 162 17.34 11.08 14.15
CA VAL A 162 17.98 10.06 15.02
C VAL A 162 19.12 9.35 14.29
N GLY A 163 18.92 8.94 13.05
CA GLY A 163 19.94 8.27 12.24
C GLY A 163 21.16 9.14 12.00
N LEU A 164 20.96 10.46 11.81
CA LEU A 164 22.04 11.43 11.70
C LEU A 164 22.80 11.55 13.02
N ALA A 165 22.10 11.68 14.16
CA ALA A 165 22.74 11.73 15.48
C ALA A 165 23.56 10.46 15.76
N VAL A 166 23.02 9.28 15.43
CA VAL A 166 23.72 7.98 15.57
C VAL A 166 24.95 7.91 14.65
N ALA A 167 24.85 8.41 13.42
CA ALA A 167 25.97 8.43 12.48
C ALA A 167 27.08 9.42 12.89
N LEU A 168 26.72 10.52 13.56
CA LEU A 168 27.69 11.47 14.11
C LEU A 168 28.35 10.93 15.38
N ALA A 169 27.63 10.15 16.19
CA ALA A 169 28.14 9.56 17.44
C ALA A 169 28.94 8.26 17.24
N GLY A 170 28.63 7.49 16.19
CA GLY A 170 29.29 6.22 15.89
C GLY A 170 30.02 6.28 14.55
N GLY A 171 31.31 5.90 14.53
CA GLY A 171 32.24 6.05 13.40
C GLY A 171 31.88 5.35 12.07
N ARG A 172 32.91 4.82 11.36
CA ARG A 172 33.07 4.48 9.91
C ARG A 172 31.90 3.96 9.02
N ARG A 173 30.66 3.83 9.48
CA ARG A 173 29.50 3.46 8.67
C ARG A 173 29.09 4.62 7.75
N PRO A 174 28.63 4.36 6.51
CA PRO A 174 28.13 5.41 5.64
C PRO A 174 26.91 6.11 6.26
N VAL A 175 26.99 7.43 6.46
CA VAL A 175 25.94 8.26 7.08
C VAL A 175 24.57 8.01 6.44
N ILE A 176 24.51 8.04 5.11
CA ILE A 176 23.27 7.83 4.34
C ILE A 176 22.63 6.47 4.68
N LYS A 177 23.43 5.41 4.79
CA LYS A 177 22.91 4.07 5.10
C LYS A 177 22.37 3.97 6.52
N VAL A 178 23.01 4.66 7.47
CA VAL A 178 22.51 4.74 8.85
C VAL A 178 21.20 5.53 8.87
N VAL A 179 21.16 6.72 8.26
CA VAL A 179 19.95 7.55 8.16
C VAL A 179 18.80 6.78 7.51
N GLU A 180 19.03 6.13 6.36
CA GLU A 180 18.03 5.31 5.67
C GLU A 180 17.52 4.15 6.56
N THR A 181 18.41 3.55 7.38
CA THR A 181 18.01 2.51 8.33
C THR A 181 17.01 3.02 9.36
N TYR A 182 17.25 4.18 9.97
CA TYR A 182 16.36 4.71 11.01
C TYR A 182 15.11 5.37 10.44
N ALA A 183 15.23 6.08 9.32
CA ALA A 183 14.12 6.78 8.68
C ALA A 183 13.16 5.80 8.00
N TYR A 184 13.69 4.86 7.20
CA TYR A 184 12.89 4.00 6.33
C TYR A 184 12.76 2.58 6.89
N TYR A 185 13.86 1.82 7.00
CA TYR A 185 13.75 0.39 7.37
C TYR A 185 13.21 0.17 8.79
N ALA A 186 13.49 1.09 9.72
CA ALA A 186 13.02 1.04 11.09
C ALA A 186 11.61 1.63 11.27
N ASN A 187 11.02 2.20 10.22
CA ASN A 187 9.65 2.70 10.24
C ASN A 187 8.70 1.55 10.60
N PRO A 188 7.79 1.70 11.58
CA PRO A 188 6.88 0.64 12.00
C PRO A 188 6.08 0.03 10.84
N PHE A 189 5.74 0.83 9.82
CA PHE A 189 5.00 0.37 8.65
C PHE A 189 5.84 -0.52 7.73
N GLU A 190 7.09 -0.12 7.45
CA GLU A 190 8.07 -0.91 6.69
C GLU A 190 8.50 -2.16 7.47
N TRP A 191 8.80 -2.01 8.76
CA TRP A 191 9.15 -3.12 9.65
C TRP A 191 8.06 -4.18 9.64
N TRP A 192 6.78 -3.77 9.70
CA TRP A 192 5.65 -4.70 9.57
C TRP A 192 5.62 -5.37 8.19
N ALA A 193 5.73 -4.62 7.10
CA ALA A 193 5.68 -5.17 5.74
C ALA A 193 6.83 -6.17 5.46
N TYR A 194 8.08 -5.80 5.78
CA TYR A 194 9.24 -6.70 5.69
C TYR A 194 9.10 -7.94 6.59
N SER A 195 8.54 -7.79 7.79
CA SER A 195 8.27 -8.92 8.69
C SER A 195 7.27 -9.91 8.07
N ARG A 196 6.21 -9.40 7.42
CA ARG A 196 5.19 -10.23 6.75
C ARG A 196 5.72 -10.92 5.50
N GLN A 197 6.59 -10.24 4.75
CA GLN A 197 7.29 -10.81 3.61
C GLN A 197 8.27 -11.93 4.02
N GLY A 198 8.79 -11.90 5.25
CA GLY A 198 9.81 -12.84 5.71
C GLY A 198 11.23 -12.45 5.29
N SER A 199 11.44 -11.17 5.00
CA SER A 199 12.71 -10.58 4.57
C SER A 199 13.31 -9.65 5.65
N TRP A 200 12.77 -9.68 6.88
CA TRP A 200 13.35 -8.96 8.01
C TRP A 200 14.54 -9.74 8.63
N PRO A 201 15.69 -9.08 8.89
CA PRO A 201 16.03 -7.71 8.53
C PRO A 201 16.37 -7.57 7.03
N PRO A 202 15.99 -6.45 6.39
CA PRO A 202 16.27 -6.23 4.98
C PRO A 202 17.76 -6.03 4.74
N SER A 203 18.28 -6.50 3.60
CA SER A 203 19.72 -6.46 3.25
C SER A 203 20.31 -5.05 3.16
N GLY A 204 19.47 -4.04 2.94
CA GLY A 204 19.86 -2.63 2.91
C GLY A 204 20.06 -2.00 4.30
N ALA A 205 19.49 -2.58 5.35
CA ALA A 205 19.53 -2.01 6.70
C ALA A 205 20.86 -2.27 7.41
N VAL A 206 21.25 -1.34 8.29
CA VAL A 206 22.30 -1.57 9.28
C VAL A 206 21.78 -2.51 10.35
N ALA A 207 22.55 -3.56 10.66
CA ALA A 207 22.18 -4.55 11.66
C ALA A 207 21.99 -3.93 13.07
N GLY A 208 21.08 -4.51 13.85
CA GLY A 208 20.86 -4.18 15.26
C GLY A 208 19.68 -3.24 15.52
N VAL A 209 19.11 -2.61 14.49
CA VAL A 209 17.85 -1.86 14.60
C VAL A 209 16.68 -2.84 14.48
N TRP A 210 15.80 -2.87 15.50
CA TRP A 210 14.77 -3.88 15.76
C TRP A 210 15.23 -5.34 15.56
N ARG A 211 15.64 -5.97 16.67
CA ARG A 211 16.25 -7.32 16.68
C ARG A 211 15.33 -8.45 16.22
N ARG A 212 14.01 -8.25 16.24
CA ARG A 212 13.01 -9.28 15.91
C ARG A 212 12.05 -8.74 14.85
N PRO A 213 11.45 -9.60 14.02
CA PRO A 213 10.33 -9.19 13.18
C PRO A 213 9.15 -8.76 14.07
N ALA A 214 8.35 -7.79 13.61
CA ALA A 214 7.14 -7.34 14.30
C ALA A 214 6.11 -8.47 14.44
N VAL A 215 6.06 -9.33 13.42
CA VAL A 215 5.04 -10.37 13.26
C VAL A 215 5.60 -11.55 12.45
N ARG A 216 4.95 -12.71 12.55
CA ARG A 216 5.29 -13.90 11.75
C ARG A 216 4.98 -13.67 10.26
N SER A 217 5.89 -14.11 9.40
CA SER A 217 5.75 -14.04 7.94
C SER A 217 4.56 -14.85 7.41
N PHE A 218 4.07 -14.49 6.24
CA PHE A 218 3.03 -15.26 5.56
C PHE A 218 3.52 -16.64 5.13
N SER A 219 4.75 -16.75 4.62
CA SER A 219 5.38 -18.03 4.28
C SER A 219 5.43 -18.99 5.46
N ALA A 220 5.82 -18.51 6.65
CA ALA A 220 5.87 -19.33 7.86
C ALA A 220 4.48 -19.78 8.32
N ARG A 221 3.41 -19.02 8.02
CA ARG A 221 2.02 -19.45 8.29
C ARG A 221 1.55 -20.52 7.32
N ARG A 222 1.88 -20.39 6.02
CA ARG A 222 1.53 -21.40 4.99
C ARG A 222 2.14 -22.77 5.28
N GLY A 223 3.33 -22.81 5.91
CA GLY A 223 3.99 -24.05 6.32
C GLY A 223 3.52 -24.65 7.65
N THR A 224 2.55 -24.04 8.37
CA THR A 224 2.03 -24.62 9.62
C THR A 224 0.74 -25.38 9.32
N PRO A 225 0.64 -26.70 9.61
CA PRO A 225 -0.60 -27.43 9.46
C PRO A 225 -1.70 -26.78 10.33
N PRO A 226 -2.97 -26.77 9.87
CA PRO A 226 -4.05 -26.27 10.71
C PRO A 226 -4.11 -27.08 12.00
N GLN A 227 -3.99 -26.40 13.15
CA GLN A 227 -4.33 -27.01 14.43
C GLN A 227 -5.84 -27.26 14.40
N ARG A 228 -6.21 -28.55 14.40
CA ARG A 228 -7.59 -29.00 14.49
C ARG A 228 -8.14 -28.79 15.89
#